data_AF-A0A0F8CUE3-F1
#
_entry.id   AF-A0A0F8CUE3-F1
#
_cell.length_a   1.000
_cell.length_b   1.000
_cell.length_c   1.000
_cell.angle_alpha   90.00
_cell.angle_beta   90.00
_cell.angle_gamma   90.00
#
_symmetry.space_group_name_H-M   'P 1'
#
loop_
_entity.id
_entity.type
_entity.pdbx_description
1 polymer ?
#
loop_
_entity_poly.entity_id
_entity_poly.type
_entity_poly.pdbx_seq_one_letter_code
_entity_poly.pdbx_strand_id
1 'polypeptide(L)'
;MTDCDLCGRAIPTVIPVRAIRPLLKFAYPNGVWKGLCETCLDSAQKTYLTVNKNQTSCRKGKCALCGDKTGVFSVELQIPDFSKGVVKKDVDLCYRCLKAADESYLRHKKEQIEQEHAHH
;
A
#
# COMPACT_ATOMS: atom_id res chain seq x y z
N MET A 1 -14.04 8.92 9.67
CA MET A 1 -12.84 9.26 8.87
C MET A 1 -11.73 8.34 9.32
N THR A 2 -10.94 7.84 8.38
CA THR A 2 -9.82 6.92 8.66
C THR A 2 -8.57 7.45 7.97
N ASP A 3 -7.42 7.31 8.61
CA ASP A 3 -6.15 7.76 8.06
C ASP A 3 -5.54 6.70 7.14
N CYS A 4 -4.97 7.13 6.03
CA CYS A 4 -4.15 6.27 5.19
C CYS A 4 -2.88 5.85 5.94
N ASP A 5 -2.65 4.55 6.10
CA ASP A 5 -1.51 3.99 6.82
C ASP A 5 -0.13 4.30 6.18
N LEU A 6 -0.09 4.86 4.96
CA LEU A 6 1.14 5.26 4.27
C LEU A 6 1.40 6.77 4.30
N CYS A 7 0.45 7.57 3.80
CA CYS A 7 0.61 9.02 3.71
C CYS A 7 0.05 9.79 4.90
N GLY A 8 -0.74 9.15 5.77
CA GLY A 8 -1.38 9.80 6.92
C GLY A 8 -2.57 10.69 6.57
N ARG A 9 -3.02 10.69 5.31
CA ARG A 9 -4.18 11.49 4.88
C ARG A 9 -5.46 10.93 5.47
N ALA A 10 -6.22 11.77 6.16
CA ALA A 10 -7.56 11.44 6.62
C ALA A 10 -8.54 11.46 5.43
N ILE A 11 -9.18 10.32 5.13
CA ILE A 11 -10.17 10.20 4.07
C ILE A 11 -11.44 9.47 4.56
N PRO A 12 -12.58 9.62 3.87
CA PRO A 12 -13.82 8.96 4.26
C PRO A 12 -13.72 7.43 4.17
N THR A 13 -13.12 6.94 3.08
CA THR A 13 -13.02 5.51 2.76
C THR A 13 -11.59 5.15 2.40
N VAL A 14 -11.06 4.11 3.03
CA VAL A 14 -9.74 3.54 2.73
C VAL A 14 -9.91 2.17 2.08
N ILE A 15 -8.97 1.80 1.23
CA ILE A 15 -8.92 0.49 0.58
C ILE A 15 -8.17 -0.47 1.50
N PRO A 16 -8.78 -1.60 1.91
CA PRO A 16 -8.14 -2.52 2.85
C PRO A 16 -7.04 -3.35 2.17
N VAL A 17 -5.84 -3.29 2.72
CA VAL A 17 -4.66 -4.07 2.34
C VAL A 17 -4.25 -4.96 3.50
N ARG A 18 -3.98 -6.23 3.24
CA ARG A 18 -3.59 -7.19 4.26
C ARG A 18 -2.09 -7.16 4.50
N ALA A 19 -1.66 -6.81 5.71
CA ALA A 19 -0.24 -6.76 6.08
C ALA A 19 0.08 -7.83 7.14
N ILE A 20 0.99 -8.75 6.81
CA ILE A 20 1.46 -9.75 7.76
C ILE A 20 2.55 -9.14 8.63
N ARG A 21 2.24 -8.87 9.90
CA ARG A 21 3.20 -8.40 10.90
C ARG A 21 3.82 -9.59 11.62
N PRO A 22 5.12 -9.91 11.43
CA PRO A 22 5.73 -11.09 12.06
C PRO A 22 5.60 -11.08 13.58
N LEU A 23 5.77 -9.91 14.20
CA LEU A 23 5.65 -9.73 15.66
C LEU A 23 4.24 -9.98 16.20
N LEU A 24 3.20 -9.88 15.36
CA LEU A 24 1.81 -10.10 15.76
C LEU A 24 1.23 -11.41 15.21
N LYS A 25 2.06 -12.28 14.63
CA LYS A 25 1.59 -13.52 13.98
C LYS A 25 0.82 -14.43 14.94
N PHE A 26 1.17 -14.42 16.23
CA PHE A 26 0.48 -15.21 17.25
C PHE A 26 -0.98 -14.77 17.45
N ALA A 27 -1.23 -13.46 17.50
CA ALA A 27 -2.58 -12.91 17.69
C ALA A 27 -3.36 -12.78 16.38
N TYR A 28 -2.65 -12.51 15.27
CA TYR A 28 -3.23 -12.25 13.95
C TYR A 28 -2.53 -13.13 12.90
N PRO A 29 -2.84 -14.43 12.83
CA PRO A 29 -2.17 -15.37 11.93
C PRO A 29 -2.38 -15.02 10.45
N ASN A 30 -3.54 -14.44 10.14
CA ASN A 30 -3.91 -14.00 8.79
C ASN A 30 -3.42 -12.59 8.45
N GLY A 31 -2.64 -11.95 9.33
CA GLY A 31 -2.21 -10.56 9.21
C GLY A 31 -3.25 -9.56 9.71
N VAL A 32 -2.90 -8.28 9.64
CA VAL A 32 -3.75 -7.16 10.05
C VAL A 32 -4.21 -6.38 8.83
N TRP A 33 -5.39 -5.80 8.90
CA TRP A 33 -5.88 -4.90 7.87
C TRP A 33 -5.26 -3.51 8.03
N LYS A 34 -4.82 -2.96 6.91
CA LYS A 34 -4.28 -1.61 6.75
C LYS A 34 -5.11 -0.86 5.73
N GLY A 35 -5.40 0.40 5.97
CA GLY A 35 -6.20 1.24 5.07
C GLY A 35 -5.31 2.13 4.21
N LEU A 36 -5.37 1.98 2.89
CA LEU A 36 -4.66 2.85 1.96
C LEU A 36 -5.61 3.76 1.19
N CYS A 37 -5.18 4.99 0.89
CA CYS A 37 -5.84 5.80 -0.13
C CYS A 37 -5.51 5.27 -1.53
N GLU A 38 -6.36 5.57 -2.51
CA GLU A 38 -6.20 5.13 -3.91
C GLU A 38 -4.81 5.50 -4.46
N THR A 39 -4.36 6.74 -4.26
CA THR A 39 -3.04 7.19 -4.75
C THR A 39 -1.86 6.42 -4.15
N CYS A 40 -1.94 6.05 -2.87
CA CYS A 40 -0.87 5.26 -2.22
C CYS A 40 -0.90 3.80 -2.68
N LEU A 41 -2.09 3.26 -2.94
CA LEU A 41 -2.27 1.93 -3.50
C LEU A 41 -1.69 1.86 -4.92
N ASP A 42 -1.97 2.87 -5.75
CA ASP A 42 -1.44 2.99 -7.11
C ASP A 42 0.08 3.08 -7.13
N SER A 43 0.67 3.93 -6.26
CA SER A 43 2.13 4.01 -6.14
C SER A 43 2.74 2.67 -5.75
N ALA A 44 2.15 1.96 -4.77
CA ALA A 44 2.63 0.66 -4.34
C ALA A 44 2.51 -0.41 -5.44
N GLN A 45 1.41 -0.41 -6.19
CA GLN A 45 1.18 -1.33 -7.30
C GLN A 45 2.16 -1.09 -8.46
N LYS A 46 2.40 0.18 -8.82
CA LYS A 46 3.42 0.55 -9.81
C LYS A 46 4.81 0.04 -9.40
N THR A 47 5.19 0.23 -8.13
CA THR A 47 6.47 -0.31 -7.63
C THR A 47 6.49 -1.84 -7.70
N TYR A 48 5.40 -2.53 -7.33
CA TYR A 48 5.33 -3.98 -7.43
C TYR A 48 5.57 -4.48 -8.86
N LEU A 49 4.92 -3.87 -9.86
CA LEU A 49 5.07 -4.24 -11.27
C LEU A 49 6.52 -4.08 -11.76
N THR A 50 7.22 -3.03 -11.32
CA THR A 50 8.64 -2.82 -11.66
C THR A 50 9.54 -3.83 -10.96
N VAL A 51 9.29 -4.10 -9.68
CA VAL A 51 10.09 -5.02 -8.85
C VAL A 51 9.93 -6.46 -9.29
N ASN A 52 8.71 -6.88 -9.61
CA ASN A 52 8.40 -8.25 -9.99
C ASN A 52 9.15 -8.68 -11.28
N LYS A 53 9.47 -7.73 -12.16
CA LYS A 53 10.22 -7.97 -13.40
C LYS A 53 11.74 -8.10 -13.19
N ASN A 54 12.29 -7.46 -12.15
CA ASN A 54 13.74 -7.22 -12.01
C ASN A 54 14.32 -7.74 -10.68
N GLN A 55 13.95 -8.94 -10.23
CA GLN A 55 14.21 -9.42 -8.85
C GLN A 55 15.64 -9.20 -8.35
N THR A 56 15.80 -8.30 -7.36
CA THR A 56 16.41 -8.49 -6.02
C THR A 56 16.46 -7.10 -5.34
N SER A 57 15.97 -6.93 -4.10
CA SER A 57 16.21 -5.65 -3.40
C SER A 57 17.63 -5.62 -2.85
N CYS A 58 18.44 -4.64 -3.25
CA CYS A 58 19.76 -4.42 -2.63
C CYS A 58 19.66 -3.72 -1.27
N ARG A 59 18.52 -3.10 -0.95
CA ARG A 59 18.32 -2.28 0.26
C ARG A 59 17.63 -3.07 1.37
N LYS A 60 18.18 -3.02 2.59
CA LYS A 60 17.52 -3.49 3.81
C LYS A 60 16.92 -2.31 4.57
N GLY A 61 15.71 -2.47 5.08
CA GLY A 61 15.01 -1.42 5.80
C GLY A 61 13.77 -1.93 6.52
N LYS A 62 13.06 -1.02 7.19
CA LYS A 62 11.81 -1.31 7.88
C LYS A 62 10.64 -1.05 6.94
N CYS A 63 9.82 -2.06 6.70
CA CYS A 63 8.60 -1.91 5.91
C CYS A 63 7.59 -1.00 6.64
N ALA A 64 7.07 0.02 5.97
CA ALA A 64 6.10 0.96 6.54
C ALA A 64 4.77 0.28 6.91
N LEU A 65 4.33 -0.76 6.18
CA LEU A 65 3.05 -1.43 6.42
C LEU A 65 3.10 -2.49 7.53
N CYS A 66 4.04 -3.44 7.42
CA CYS A 66 4.12 -4.54 8.38
C CYS A 66 5.10 -4.29 9.54
N GLY A 67 5.99 -3.31 9.40
CA GLY A 67 7.04 -3.02 10.38
C GLY A 67 8.18 -4.03 10.41
N ASP A 68 8.20 -5.01 9.50
CA ASP A 68 9.26 -6.01 9.40
C ASP A 68 10.57 -5.41 8.86
N LYS A 69 11.72 -5.93 9.31
CA LYS A 69 13.06 -5.49 8.90
C LYS A 69 13.62 -6.48 7.87
N THR A 70 13.49 -6.17 6.59
CA THR A 70 13.85 -7.08 5.49
C THR A 70 14.31 -6.30 4.25
N GLY A 71 14.43 -6.98 3.11
CA GLY A 71 14.61 -6.36 1.80
C GLY A 71 13.41 -5.46 1.46
N VAL A 72 13.68 -4.18 1.21
CA VAL A 72 12.65 -3.16 0.95
C VAL A 72 12.89 -2.45 -0.37
N PHE A 73 11.80 -1.92 -0.92
CA PHE A 73 11.78 -1.12 -2.13
C PHE A 73 11.19 0.24 -1.80
N SER A 74 11.79 1.28 -2.38
CA SER A 74 11.31 2.66 -2.23
C SER A 74 10.05 2.85 -3.07
N VAL A 75 9.00 3.35 -2.43
CA VAL A 75 7.74 3.73 -3.07
C VAL A 75 7.59 5.23 -2.95
N GLU A 76 7.58 5.93 -4.09
CA GLU A 76 7.34 7.37 -4.14
C GLU A 76 5.83 7.62 -3.94
N LEU A 77 5.47 8.24 -2.82
CA LEU A 77 4.12 8.69 -2.53
C LEU A 77 3.95 10.15 -2.95
N GLN A 78 2.79 10.46 -3.51
CA GLN A 78 2.35 11.83 -3.78
C GLN A 78 1.28 12.22 -2.76
N ILE A 79 1.63 13.16 -1.89
CA ILE A 79 0.77 13.61 -0.80
C ILE A 79 0.32 15.05 -1.11
N PRO A 80 -0.97 15.29 -1.37
CA PRO A 80 -1.47 16.64 -1.55
C PRO A 80 -1.43 17.39 -0.22
N ASP A 81 -0.87 18.60 -0.25
CA ASP A 81 -0.67 19.52 0.86
C ASP A 81 -1.25 20.88 0.48
N PHE A 82 -2.07 21.46 1.35
CA PHE A 82 -2.78 22.70 1.06
C PHE A 82 -1.86 23.91 0.84
N SER A 83 -0.67 23.93 1.45
CA SER A 83 0.26 25.05 1.36
C SER A 83 1.31 24.85 0.27
N LYS A 84 1.74 23.60 0.05
CA LYS A 84 2.88 23.25 -0.82
C LYS A 84 2.47 22.53 -2.11
N GLY A 85 1.17 22.31 -2.32
CA GLY A 85 0.64 21.62 -3.50
C GLY A 85 0.77 20.10 -3.37
N VAL A 86 1.78 19.50 -3.99
CA VAL A 86 2.01 18.04 -3.90
C VAL A 86 3.40 17.79 -3.34
N VAL A 87 3.47 17.19 -2.16
CA VAL A 87 4.71 16.78 -1.51
C VAL A 87 5.01 15.33 -1.88
N LYS A 88 6.19 15.11 -2.43
CA LYS A 88 6.72 13.77 -2.68
C LYS A 88 7.36 13.22 -1.41
N LYS A 89 7.03 11.98 -1.07
CA LYS A 89 7.60 11.29 0.09
C LYS A 89 7.90 9.84 -0.27
N ASP A 90 9.13 9.42 -0.02
CA ASP A 90 9.50 8.01 -0.18
C ASP A 90 9.20 7.20 1.08
N VAL A 91 8.60 6.03 0.88
CA VAL A 91 8.40 5.04 1.94
C VAL A 91 8.93 3.68 1.51
N ASP A 92 9.48 2.94 2.46
CA ASP A 92 10.04 1.62 2.21
C ASP A 92 8.97 0.54 2.41
N LEU A 93 8.71 -0.29 1.39
CA LEU A 93 7.83 -1.47 1.48
C LEU A 93 8.58 -2.75 1.17
N CYS A 94 8.30 -3.81 1.93
CA CYS A 94 8.81 -5.14 1.61
C CYS A 94 8.00 -5.79 0.48
N TYR A 95 8.60 -6.76 -0.21
CA TYR A 95 7.97 -7.48 -1.33
C TYR A 95 6.59 -8.04 -0.97
N ARG A 96 6.44 -8.62 0.22
CA ARG A 96 5.16 -9.20 0.68
C ARG A 96 4.04 -8.17 0.77
N CYS A 97 4.35 -6.96 1.26
CA CYS A 97 3.38 -5.87 1.35
C CYS A 97 3.07 -5.26 -0.03
N LEU A 98 4.05 -5.21 -0.93
CA LEU A 98 3.84 -4.79 -2.32
C LEU A 98 2.92 -5.77 -3.06
N LYS A 99 3.12 -7.08 -2.88
CA LYS A 99 2.24 -8.11 -3.46
C LYS A 99 0.81 -7.99 -2.93
N ALA A 100 0.63 -7.80 -1.62
CA ALA A 100 -0.69 -7.62 -1.04
C ALA A 100 -1.39 -6.31 -1.51
N ALA A 101 -0.61 -5.26 -1.78
CA ALA A 101 -1.11 -4.03 -2.38
C ALA A 101 -1.60 -4.27 -3.82
N ASP A 102 -0.85 -5.02 -4.64
CA ASP A 102 -1.28 -5.40 -5.99
C ASP A 102 -2.58 -6.21 -5.98
N GLU A 103 -2.69 -7.23 -5.13
CA GLU A 103 -3.92 -8.02 -4.96
C GLU A 103 -5.12 -7.13 -4.57
N SER A 104 -4.89 -6.15 -3.69
CA SER A 104 -5.94 -5.23 -3.24
C SER A 104 -6.31 -4.21 -4.32
N TYR A 105 -5.35 -3.77 -5.14
CA TYR A 105 -5.58 -2.91 -6.30
C TYR A 105 -6.46 -3.59 -7.34
N LEU A 106 -6.13 -4.83 -7.71
CA LEU A 106 -6.92 -5.61 -8.66
C LEU A 106 -8.35 -5.83 -8.18
N ARG A 107 -8.52 -6.16 -6.89
CA ARG A 107 -9.84 -6.29 -6.27
C ARG A 107 -10.61 -4.96 -6.33
N HIS A 108 -9.98 -3.86 -5.95
CA HIS A 108 -10.63 -2.55 -5.95
C HIS A 108 -11.06 -2.09 -7.34
N LYS A 109 -10.21 -2.29 -8.36
CA LYS A 109 -10.58 -1.94 -9.75
C LYS A 109 -11.71 -2.81 -10.29
N LYS A 110 -11.75 -4.10 -9.93
CA LYS A 110 -12.88 -4.97 -10.26
C LYS A 110 -14.18 -4.47 -9.62
N GLU A 111 -14.14 -4.10 -8.35
CA GLU A 111 -15.30 -3.54 -7.62
C GLU A 111 -15.79 -2.22 -8.25
N GLN A 112 -14.88 -1.33 -8.67
CA GLN A 112 -15.25 -0.09 -9.38
C GLN A 112 -15.99 -0.40 -10.70
N ILE A 113 -15.48 -1.34 -11.50
CA ILE A 113 -16.10 -1.73 -12.78
C ILE A 113 -17.48 -2.37 -12.56
N GLU A 114 -17.64 -3.21 -11.54
CA GLU A 114 -18.94 -3.82 -11.22
C GLU A 114 -19.97 -2.80 -10.75
N GLN A 115 -19.55 -1.81 -9.96
CA GLN A 115 -20.43 -0.71 -9.53
C GLN A 115 -20.85 0.17 -10.71
N GLU A 116 -19.92 0.55 -11.60
CA GLU A 116 -20.22 1.32 -12.81
C GLU A 116 -21.26 0.60 -13.70
N HIS A 117 -21.14 -0.71 -13.89
CA HIS A 117 -22.12 -1.48 -14.67
C HIS A 117 -23.48 -1.65 -13.98
N ALA A 118 -23.54 -1.67 -12.64
CA ALA A 118 -24.80 -1.81 -11.90
C ALA A 118 -25.62 -0.51 -11.86
N HIS A 119 -25.00 0.64 -12.16
CA HIS A 119 -25.64 1.95 -12.20
C HIS A 119 -26.11 2.37 -13.61
N HIS A 120 -25.99 1.48 -14.61
CA HIS A 120 -26.45 1.67 -15.99
C HIS A 120 -27.69 0.83 -16.32
#